data_AF-A0A7C5D054-F1
#
_entry.id   AF-A0A7C5D054-F1
#
_cell.length_a   1.000
_cell.length_b   1.000
_cell.length_c   1.000
_cell.angle_alpha   90.00
_cell.angle_beta   90.00
_cell.angle_gamma   90.00
#
_symmetry.space_group_name_H-M   'P 1'
#
loop_
_entity.id
_entity.type
_entity.pdbx_description
1 polymer ?
#
loop_
_entity_poly.entity_id
_entity_poly.type
_entity_poly.pdbx_seq_one_letter_code
_entity_poly.pdbx_strand_id
1 'polypeptide(L)'
;MPHQILRIIDANCNRIGEGLRVLEDIARFTLNDQYLMQQLKTMRHDLVKQLSGFGTGLLTARDTEGDIGPGSTKIASQTDLATLARANAKRVEEALRVVEELAKLPEVSTRLNSKNFEIARFKLYATEKELLSRLLRHDKLCRLKGLYVIIDAETLNYKNELEVAARAISGGASVIQLRDKKRTKRELLHLAREMNELCHGAGVLFIVNDHLDVALATECDGLHIGQEDLPVSIARRELQVEKIIGVSARTVEQALEAQAEGADYIAAGSVYASPSKPSAEVIGLEQLRKIRQSITLPMVAIGGINRENIAEVMSTGVQAVAVISAVIAQKDVEQATRLLVNEIETTKSHPKS
;
A
#
# COMPACT_ATOMS: atom_id res chain seq x y z
N MET A 1 -3.62 9.55 -46.61
CA MET A 1 -3.83 10.21 -45.31
C MET A 1 -3.09 11.54 -45.32
N PRO A 2 -3.72 12.64 -44.91
CA PRO A 2 -3.08 13.95 -44.79
C PRO A 2 -1.84 13.90 -43.88
N HIS A 3 -0.76 14.57 -44.31
CA HIS A 3 0.51 14.65 -43.57
C HIS A 3 0.32 15.20 -42.14
N GLN A 4 -0.58 16.17 -41.97
CA GLN A 4 -0.91 16.77 -40.68
C GLN A 4 -1.52 15.75 -39.70
N ILE A 5 -2.37 14.83 -40.18
CA ILE A 5 -2.98 13.80 -39.34
C ILE A 5 -1.92 12.80 -38.87
N LEU A 6 -0.98 12.43 -39.74
CA LEU A 6 0.14 11.57 -39.39
C LEU A 6 1.03 12.20 -38.31
N ARG A 7 1.29 13.52 -38.37
CA ARG A 7 2.00 14.27 -37.31
C ARG A 7 1.29 14.20 -35.97
N ILE A 8 -0.03 14.43 -35.96
CA ILE A 8 -0.81 14.39 -34.71
C ILE A 8 -0.79 12.98 -34.11
N ILE A 9 -0.93 11.93 -34.95
CA ILE A 9 -0.84 10.55 -34.50
C ILE A 9 0.55 10.27 -33.92
N ASP A 10 1.64 10.57 -34.64
CA ASP A 10 3.02 10.32 -34.17
C ASP A 10 3.29 11.00 -32.82
N ALA A 11 2.96 12.28 -32.68
CA ALA A 11 3.17 13.04 -31.45
C ALA A 11 2.42 12.44 -30.24
N ASN A 12 1.15 12.06 -30.41
CA ASN A 12 0.37 11.47 -29.32
C ASN A 12 0.84 10.06 -28.98
N CYS A 13 1.30 9.30 -29.96
CA CYS A 13 1.85 7.98 -29.73
C CYS A 13 3.17 7.99 -28.96
N ASN A 14 4.05 8.97 -29.21
CA ASN A 14 5.24 9.18 -28.39
C ASN A 14 4.85 9.52 -26.94
N ARG A 15 3.89 10.43 -26.73
CA ARG A 15 3.39 10.78 -25.38
C ARG A 15 2.82 9.57 -24.63
N ILE A 16 2.07 8.71 -25.33
CA ILE A 16 1.55 7.44 -24.79
C ILE A 16 2.71 6.55 -24.35
N GLY A 17 3.69 6.33 -25.25
CA GLY A 17 4.83 5.46 -25.01
C GLY A 17 5.68 5.90 -23.81
N GLU A 18 6.03 7.18 -23.77
CA GLU A 18 6.83 7.78 -22.69
C GLU A 18 6.08 7.76 -21.36
N GLY A 19 4.81 8.18 -21.34
CA GLY A 19 4.01 8.20 -20.12
C GLY A 19 3.81 6.79 -19.55
N LEU A 20 3.45 5.80 -20.37
CA LEU A 20 3.34 4.41 -19.94
C LEU A 20 4.67 3.84 -19.46
N ARG A 21 5.80 4.26 -20.06
CA ARG A 21 7.12 3.83 -19.61
C ARG A 21 7.45 4.34 -18.21
N VAL A 22 7.13 5.60 -17.90
CA VAL A 22 7.28 6.14 -16.54
C VAL A 22 6.45 5.34 -15.53
N LEU A 23 5.19 5.07 -15.85
CA LEU A 23 4.33 4.26 -14.96
C LEU A 23 4.87 2.83 -14.78
N GLU A 24 5.36 2.22 -15.86
CA GLU A 24 5.98 0.88 -15.86
C GLU A 24 7.20 0.84 -14.92
N ASP A 25 8.06 1.85 -14.99
CA ASP A 25 9.27 1.94 -14.18
C ASP A 25 8.96 2.24 -12.70
N ILE A 26 7.91 3.03 -12.40
CA ILE A 26 7.42 3.20 -11.02
C ILE A 26 6.91 1.86 -10.46
N ALA A 27 6.07 1.14 -11.21
CA ALA A 27 5.59 -0.18 -10.80
C ALA A 27 6.75 -1.16 -10.57
N ARG A 28 7.76 -1.14 -11.45
CA ARG A 28 8.90 -2.05 -11.39
C ARG A 28 9.86 -1.73 -10.24
N PHE A 29 10.35 -0.49 -10.16
CA PHE A 29 11.51 -0.16 -9.34
C PHE A 29 11.13 0.47 -7.99
N THR A 30 9.96 1.10 -7.89
CA THR A 30 9.46 1.58 -6.59
C THR A 30 8.64 0.51 -5.91
N LEU A 31 7.63 -0.03 -6.59
CA LEU A 31 6.68 -0.95 -5.95
C LEU A 31 7.11 -2.42 -6.01
N ASN A 32 8.06 -2.79 -6.87
CA ASN A 32 8.42 -4.18 -7.16
C ASN A 32 7.20 -5.03 -7.55
N ASP A 33 6.25 -4.42 -8.26
CA ASP A 33 4.96 -5.01 -8.60
C ASP A 33 4.98 -5.61 -10.01
N GLN A 34 5.17 -6.93 -10.09
CA GLN A 34 5.24 -7.64 -11.36
C GLN A 34 3.92 -7.56 -12.15
N TYR A 35 2.77 -7.56 -11.47
CA TYR A 35 1.47 -7.58 -12.11
C TYR A 35 1.17 -6.23 -12.79
N LEU A 36 1.32 -5.12 -12.06
CA LEU A 36 1.15 -3.78 -12.63
C LEU A 36 2.17 -3.49 -13.72
N MET A 37 3.43 -3.85 -13.50
CA MET A 37 4.49 -3.69 -14.50
C MET A 37 4.13 -4.42 -15.79
N GLN A 38 3.65 -5.67 -15.70
CA GLN A 38 3.30 -6.44 -16.89
C GLN A 38 2.07 -5.88 -17.60
N GLN A 39 1.05 -5.41 -16.88
CA GLN A 39 -0.11 -4.74 -17.49
C GLN A 39 0.30 -3.49 -18.27
N LEU A 40 1.10 -2.61 -17.66
CA LEU A 40 1.59 -1.37 -18.29
C LEU A 40 2.47 -1.67 -19.50
N LYS A 41 3.36 -2.65 -19.39
CA LYS A 41 4.21 -3.12 -20.49
C LYS A 41 3.39 -3.68 -21.65
N THR A 42 2.40 -4.53 -21.37
CA THR A 42 1.50 -5.10 -22.40
C THR A 42 0.73 -3.98 -23.09
N MET A 43 0.13 -3.04 -22.35
CA MET A 43 -0.56 -1.89 -22.92
C MET A 43 0.35 -1.08 -23.85
N ARG A 44 1.58 -0.79 -23.42
CA ARG A 44 2.58 -0.08 -24.22
C ARG A 44 2.93 -0.85 -25.50
N HIS A 45 3.14 -2.17 -25.41
CA HIS A 45 3.47 -3.02 -26.56
C HIS A 45 2.31 -3.13 -27.56
N ASP A 46 1.08 -3.33 -27.08
CA ASP A 46 -0.11 -3.44 -27.93
C ASP A 46 -0.33 -2.15 -28.72
N LEU A 47 -0.12 -0.99 -28.09
CA LEU A 47 -0.23 0.31 -28.73
C LEU A 47 0.87 0.53 -29.78
N VAL A 48 2.13 0.20 -29.46
CA VAL A 48 3.24 0.23 -30.44
C VAL A 48 2.96 -0.69 -31.64
N LYS A 49 2.41 -1.88 -31.41
CA LYS A 49 2.08 -2.82 -32.49
C LYS A 49 1.03 -2.24 -33.44
N GLN A 50 0.02 -1.55 -32.94
CA GLN A 50 -1.00 -0.90 -33.79
C GLN A 50 -0.41 0.21 -34.66
N LEU A 51 0.66 0.86 -34.19
CA LEU A 51 1.35 1.92 -34.92
C LEU A 51 2.27 1.41 -36.03
N SER A 52 2.70 0.16 -35.95
CA SER A 52 3.45 -0.46 -37.05
C SER A 52 2.66 -0.52 -38.36
N GLY A 53 1.31 -0.45 -38.29
CA GLY A 53 0.43 -0.32 -39.46
C GLY A 53 0.60 0.97 -40.27
N PHE A 54 1.33 1.96 -39.77
CA PHE A 54 1.68 3.17 -40.51
C PHE A 54 3.06 3.10 -41.21
N GLY A 55 3.85 2.05 -40.97
CA GLY A 55 5.18 1.87 -41.55
C GLY A 55 6.09 3.07 -41.30
N THR A 56 6.83 3.50 -42.33
CA THR A 56 7.67 4.71 -42.27
C THR A 56 6.88 6.02 -42.36
N GLY A 57 5.56 5.97 -42.59
CA GLY A 57 4.75 7.16 -42.83
C GLY A 57 4.66 8.13 -41.64
N LEU A 58 4.74 7.63 -40.41
CA LEU A 58 4.84 8.49 -39.21
C LEU A 58 6.21 9.18 -39.14
N LEU A 59 7.28 8.44 -39.46
CA LEU A 59 8.64 8.97 -39.46
C LEU A 59 8.83 10.03 -40.54
N THR A 60 8.29 9.81 -41.74
CA THR A 60 8.31 10.78 -42.84
C THR A 60 7.53 12.05 -42.49
N ALA A 61 6.48 11.94 -41.68
CA ALA A 61 5.64 13.08 -41.32
C ALA A 61 6.19 13.94 -40.18
N ARG A 62 7.15 13.41 -39.39
CA ARG A 62 7.70 14.06 -38.21
C ARG A 62 8.44 15.34 -38.58
N ASP A 63 8.14 16.44 -37.89
CA ASP A 63 8.68 17.77 -38.16
C ASP A 63 8.92 18.52 -36.84
N THR A 64 9.92 18.05 -36.09
CA THR A 64 10.24 18.56 -34.74
C THR A 64 10.73 20.01 -34.77
N GLU A 65 11.38 20.44 -35.85
CA GLU A 65 11.91 21.81 -36.01
C GLU A 65 10.82 22.81 -36.46
N GLY A 66 9.83 22.36 -37.23
CA GLY A 66 8.69 23.18 -37.68
C GLY A 66 7.43 23.10 -36.80
N ASP A 67 7.37 22.18 -35.83
CA ASP A 67 6.28 22.10 -34.86
C ASP A 67 6.25 23.34 -33.94
N ILE A 68 5.06 23.91 -33.74
CA ILE A 68 4.87 25.09 -32.88
C ILE A 68 4.74 24.63 -31.41
N GLY A 69 5.43 25.32 -30.49
CA GLY A 69 5.37 25.06 -29.04
C GLY A 69 6.50 24.24 -28.38
N PRO A 70 7.70 24.02 -28.97
CA PRO A 70 8.81 23.38 -28.26
C PRO A 70 9.46 24.41 -27.31
N GLY A 71 8.76 24.76 -26.22
CA GLY A 71 9.25 25.81 -25.34
C GLY A 71 8.27 26.22 -24.25
N SER A 72 8.04 25.36 -23.26
CA SER A 72 7.72 25.86 -21.93
C SER A 72 8.28 24.92 -20.86
N THR A 73 9.49 25.22 -20.39
CA THR A 73 10.04 24.69 -19.16
C THR A 73 9.35 25.40 -18.00
N LYS A 74 8.20 24.88 -17.57
CA LYS A 74 7.81 25.09 -16.17
C LYS A 74 8.72 24.21 -15.34
N ILE A 75 9.62 24.84 -14.57
CA ILE A 75 10.38 24.20 -13.51
C ILE A 75 9.33 23.60 -12.56
N ALA A 76 9.17 22.28 -12.59
CA ALA A 76 8.25 21.61 -11.70
C ALA A 76 8.75 21.81 -10.27
N SER A 77 7.88 22.33 -9.40
CA SER A 77 8.06 22.29 -7.95
C SER A 77 8.30 20.83 -7.52
N GLN A 78 8.99 20.62 -6.39
CA GLN A 78 9.12 19.30 -5.77
C GLN A 78 7.78 18.58 -5.83
N THR A 79 7.72 17.51 -6.62
CA THR A 79 6.51 16.75 -6.90
C THR A 79 6.79 15.33 -6.44
N ASP A 80 5.99 14.85 -5.50
CA ASP A 80 6.09 13.46 -5.02
C ASP A 80 5.82 12.47 -6.16
N LEU A 81 6.24 11.22 -5.99
CA LEU A 81 6.09 10.18 -7.02
C LEU A 81 4.62 9.93 -7.41
N ALA A 82 3.66 10.10 -6.50
CA ALA A 82 2.24 9.90 -6.81
C ALA A 82 1.69 11.02 -7.69
N THR A 83 2.12 12.26 -7.46
CA THR A 83 1.81 13.39 -8.32
C THR A 83 2.45 13.24 -9.70
N LEU A 84 3.70 12.77 -9.77
CA LEU A 84 4.36 12.44 -11.04
C LEU A 84 3.63 11.32 -11.79
N ALA A 85 3.26 10.23 -11.12
CA ALA A 85 2.51 9.12 -11.70
C ALA A 85 1.17 9.59 -12.27
N ARG A 86 0.38 10.32 -11.47
CA ARG A 86 -0.91 10.89 -11.89
C ARG A 86 -0.75 11.80 -13.12
N ALA A 87 0.25 12.67 -13.12
CA ALA A 87 0.50 13.56 -14.26
C ALA A 87 0.87 12.82 -15.55
N ASN A 88 1.63 11.71 -15.46
CA ASN A 88 1.94 10.87 -16.61
C ASN A 88 0.72 10.08 -17.08
N ALA A 89 -0.08 9.51 -16.16
CA ALA A 89 -1.32 8.82 -16.50
C ALA A 89 -2.29 9.73 -17.26
N LYS A 90 -2.55 10.94 -16.76
CA LYS A 90 -3.43 11.93 -17.42
C LYS A 90 -2.94 12.30 -18.83
N ARG A 91 -1.63 12.50 -19.01
CA ARG A 91 -1.05 12.75 -20.33
C ARG A 91 -1.28 11.60 -21.31
N VAL A 92 -1.16 10.35 -20.86
CA VAL A 92 -1.45 9.18 -21.69
C VAL A 92 -2.95 9.09 -22.01
N GLU A 93 -3.83 9.35 -21.04
CA GLU A 93 -5.28 9.34 -21.25
C GLU A 93 -5.74 10.38 -22.28
N GLU A 94 -5.20 11.60 -22.20
CA GLU A 94 -5.45 12.68 -23.16
C GLU A 94 -4.96 12.29 -24.55
N ALA A 95 -3.75 11.74 -24.66
CA ALA A 95 -3.19 11.31 -25.93
C ALA A 95 -3.99 10.13 -26.55
N LEU A 96 -4.41 9.16 -25.72
CA LEU A 96 -5.30 8.08 -26.15
C LEU A 96 -6.63 8.63 -26.66
N ARG A 97 -7.20 9.65 -26.00
CA ARG A 97 -8.44 10.30 -26.43
C ARG A 97 -8.27 10.99 -27.78
N VAL A 98 -7.15 11.67 -28.03
CA VAL A 98 -6.89 12.29 -29.33
C VAL A 98 -6.83 11.24 -30.45
N VAL A 99 -6.09 10.15 -30.24
CA VAL A 99 -5.99 9.07 -31.24
C VAL A 99 -7.32 8.34 -31.42
N GLU A 100 -8.11 8.15 -30.36
CA GLU A 100 -9.47 7.59 -30.40
C GLU A 100 -10.37 8.40 -31.33
N GLU A 101 -10.36 9.73 -31.23
CA GLU A 101 -11.18 10.60 -32.09
C GLU A 101 -10.68 10.62 -33.53
N LEU A 102 -9.35 10.69 -33.75
CA LEU A 102 -8.78 10.63 -35.10
C LEU A 102 -9.09 9.31 -35.81
N ALA A 103 -9.10 8.19 -35.08
CA ALA A 103 -9.41 6.88 -35.63
C ALA A 103 -10.86 6.75 -36.14
N LYS A 104 -11.74 7.71 -35.84
CA LYS A 104 -13.11 7.78 -36.38
C LYS A 104 -13.19 8.45 -37.75
N LEU A 105 -12.13 9.16 -38.16
CA LEU A 105 -12.08 9.80 -39.48
C LEU A 105 -12.03 8.72 -40.58
N PRO A 106 -12.77 8.86 -41.69
CA PRO A 106 -12.82 7.85 -42.76
C PRO A 106 -11.46 7.45 -43.33
N GLU A 107 -10.51 8.39 -43.36
CA GLU A 107 -9.16 8.18 -43.88
C GLU A 107 -8.20 7.47 -42.90
N VAL A 108 -8.56 7.40 -41.61
CA VAL A 108 -7.76 6.77 -40.54
C VAL A 108 -8.37 5.45 -40.10
N SER A 109 -9.70 5.33 -40.11
CA SER A 109 -10.46 4.17 -39.61
C SER A 109 -10.14 2.85 -40.31
N THR A 110 -9.58 2.92 -41.52
CA THR A 110 -9.07 1.76 -42.27
C THR A 110 -7.77 1.18 -41.69
N ARG A 111 -7.03 1.96 -40.90
CA ARG A 111 -5.75 1.57 -40.28
C ARG A 111 -5.81 1.47 -38.77
N LEU A 112 -6.63 2.28 -38.12
CA LEU A 112 -6.82 2.30 -36.68
C LEU A 112 -8.26 2.01 -36.31
N ASN A 113 -8.43 1.21 -35.28
CA ASN A 113 -9.74 0.94 -34.70
C ASN A 113 -9.94 1.81 -33.45
N SER A 114 -10.87 2.77 -33.51
CA SER A 114 -11.17 3.67 -32.38
C SER A 114 -11.53 2.91 -31.10
N LYS A 115 -12.19 1.74 -31.21
CA LYS A 115 -12.59 0.93 -30.05
C LYS A 115 -11.39 0.44 -29.25
N ASN A 116 -10.25 0.19 -29.90
CA ASN A 116 -9.04 -0.25 -29.21
C ASN A 116 -8.47 0.84 -28.29
N PHE A 117 -8.50 2.11 -28.73
CA PHE A 117 -8.03 3.25 -27.94
C PHE A 117 -8.99 3.58 -26.80
N GLU A 118 -10.30 3.45 -27.04
CA GLU A 118 -11.31 3.54 -25.99
C GLU A 118 -11.06 2.48 -24.90
N ILE A 119 -10.89 1.21 -25.29
CA ILE A 119 -10.58 0.11 -24.35
C ILE A 119 -9.27 0.37 -23.60
N ALA A 120 -8.22 0.82 -24.30
CA ALA A 120 -6.94 1.12 -23.67
C ALA A 120 -7.07 2.23 -22.62
N ARG A 121 -7.86 3.28 -22.91
CA ARG A 121 -8.11 4.39 -21.98
C ARG A 121 -8.86 3.94 -20.73
N PHE A 122 -9.91 3.12 -20.88
CA PHE A 122 -10.63 2.57 -19.73
C PHE A 122 -9.77 1.61 -18.90
N LYS A 123 -8.94 0.78 -19.53
CA LYS A 123 -7.95 -0.05 -18.83
C LYS A 123 -6.98 0.82 -18.04
N LEU A 124 -6.51 1.92 -18.63
CA LEU A 124 -5.58 2.83 -17.97
C LEU A 124 -6.19 3.49 -16.73
N TYR A 125 -7.48 3.85 -16.72
CA TYR A 125 -8.12 4.37 -15.50
C TYR A 125 -8.07 3.38 -14.33
N ALA A 126 -8.32 2.09 -14.62
CA ALA A 126 -8.24 1.05 -13.61
C ALA A 126 -6.79 0.85 -13.13
N THR A 127 -5.83 0.80 -14.06
CA THR A 127 -4.40 0.67 -13.74
C THR A 127 -3.86 1.88 -13.00
N GLU A 128 -4.27 3.11 -13.35
CA GLU A 128 -3.92 4.36 -12.67
C GLU A 128 -4.38 4.30 -11.21
N LYS A 129 -5.66 3.97 -11.00
CA LYS A 129 -6.22 3.85 -9.65
C LYS A 129 -5.39 2.87 -8.82
N GLU A 130 -5.13 1.68 -9.33
CA GLU A 130 -4.38 0.64 -8.60
C GLU A 130 -2.93 1.05 -8.32
N LEU A 131 -2.24 1.63 -9.31
CA LEU A 131 -0.86 2.10 -9.16
C LEU A 131 -0.75 3.19 -8.10
N LEU A 132 -1.60 4.22 -8.18
CA LEU A 132 -1.61 5.32 -7.21
C LEU A 132 -1.98 4.82 -5.82
N SER A 133 -2.93 3.89 -5.73
CA SER A 133 -3.33 3.27 -4.47
C SER A 133 -2.15 2.61 -3.76
N ARG A 134 -1.39 1.77 -4.47
CA ARG A 134 -0.20 1.11 -3.90
C ARG A 134 0.89 2.10 -3.53
N LEU A 135 1.10 3.12 -4.36
CA LEU A 135 2.13 4.13 -4.15
C LEU A 135 1.86 5.00 -2.93
N LEU A 136 0.60 5.39 -2.69
CA LEU A 136 0.19 6.18 -1.53
C LEU A 136 0.31 5.41 -0.21
N ARG A 137 0.25 4.07 -0.27
CA ARG A 137 0.42 3.19 0.89
C ARG A 137 1.86 2.70 1.09
N HIS A 138 2.72 2.85 0.08
CA HIS A 138 4.07 2.28 0.06
C HIS A 138 4.94 2.74 1.24
N ASP A 139 4.99 4.05 1.53
CA ASP A 139 5.77 4.57 2.67
C ASP A 139 5.33 3.95 4.01
N LYS A 140 4.01 3.89 4.24
CA LYS A 140 3.44 3.29 5.45
C LYS A 140 3.84 1.81 5.56
N LEU A 141 3.82 1.06 4.48
CA LEU A 141 4.23 -0.34 4.47
C LEU A 141 5.74 -0.52 4.69
N CYS A 142 6.58 0.39 4.20
CA CYS A 142 8.02 0.41 4.50
C CYS A 142 8.32 0.72 5.97
N ARG A 143 7.43 1.49 6.62
CA ARG A 143 7.51 1.84 8.05
C ARG A 143 6.91 0.78 8.97
N LEU A 144 6.08 -0.13 8.45
CA LEU A 144 5.55 -1.30 9.16
C LEU A 144 6.65 -2.34 9.42
N LYS A 145 7.55 -2.04 10.37
CA LYS A 145 8.65 -2.92 10.75
C LYS A 145 9.04 -2.71 12.20
N GLY A 146 9.60 -3.72 12.86
CA GLY A 146 10.06 -3.59 14.24
C GLY A 146 8.95 -3.88 15.25
N LEU A 147 8.86 -3.07 16.32
CA LEU A 147 7.91 -3.32 17.39
C LEU A 147 6.58 -2.60 17.14
N TYR A 148 5.52 -3.40 17.08
CA TYR A 148 4.13 -2.98 16.95
C TYR A 148 3.47 -3.12 18.34
N VAL A 149 3.02 -2.03 18.95
CA VAL A 149 2.37 -2.07 20.26
C VAL A 149 0.87 -1.86 20.11
N ILE A 150 0.10 -2.79 20.66
CA ILE A 150 -1.37 -2.68 20.69
C ILE A 150 -1.76 -2.14 22.07
N ILE A 151 -2.33 -0.95 22.07
CA ILE A 151 -2.91 -0.27 23.22
C ILE A 151 -4.31 -0.83 23.41
N ASP A 152 -4.41 -1.84 24.27
CA ASP A 152 -5.66 -2.49 24.61
C ASP A 152 -6.31 -1.83 25.83
N ALA A 153 -7.42 -1.15 25.61
CA ALA A 153 -8.12 -0.40 26.65
C ALA A 153 -8.59 -1.29 27.80
N GLU A 154 -9.01 -2.53 27.51
CA GLU A 154 -9.44 -3.50 28.52
C GLU A 154 -8.30 -3.90 29.45
N THR A 155 -7.13 -4.24 28.90
CA THR A 155 -5.93 -4.58 29.68
C THR A 155 -5.47 -3.41 30.57
N LEU A 156 -5.65 -2.17 30.11
CA LEU A 156 -5.33 -0.96 30.88
C LEU A 156 -6.44 -0.53 31.85
N ASN A 157 -7.55 -1.27 31.93
CA ASN A 157 -8.73 -0.90 32.69
C ASN A 157 -9.24 0.52 32.36
N TYR A 158 -9.14 0.90 31.07
CA TYR A 158 -9.60 2.17 30.51
C TYR A 158 -8.92 3.40 31.12
N LYS A 159 -7.62 3.29 31.43
CA LYS A 159 -6.83 4.37 32.05
C LYS A 159 -5.52 4.60 31.31
N ASN A 160 -5.14 5.88 31.24
CA ASN A 160 -3.82 6.36 30.82
C ASN A 160 -3.36 5.86 29.45
N GLU A 161 -4.27 5.57 28.52
CA GLU A 161 -3.92 5.01 27.21
C GLU A 161 -2.94 5.91 26.47
N LEU A 162 -3.19 7.23 26.46
CA LEU A 162 -2.31 8.21 25.81
C LEU A 162 -0.92 8.25 26.43
N GLU A 163 -0.83 8.18 27.76
CA GLU A 163 0.46 8.14 28.46
C GLU A 163 1.23 6.86 28.14
N VAL A 164 0.54 5.71 28.14
CA VAL A 164 1.13 4.41 27.78
C VAL A 164 1.61 4.42 26.34
N ALA A 165 0.82 4.96 25.40
CA ALA A 165 1.23 5.12 24.01
C ALA A 165 2.45 6.03 23.88
N ALA A 166 2.49 7.18 24.58
CA ALA A 166 3.62 8.10 24.56
C ALA A 166 4.91 7.45 25.09
N ARG A 167 4.81 6.64 26.17
CA ARG A 167 5.94 5.87 26.71
C ARG A 167 6.39 4.76 25.75
N ALA A 168 5.45 4.04 25.12
CA ALA A 168 5.78 3.03 24.12
C ALA A 168 6.48 3.66 22.90
N ILE A 169 6.02 4.82 22.43
CA ILE A 169 6.68 5.59 21.36
C ILE A 169 8.10 5.98 21.79
N SER A 170 8.27 6.53 22.99
CA SER A 170 9.59 6.92 23.54
C SER A 170 10.55 5.73 23.69
N GLY A 171 10.02 4.53 23.89
CA GLY A 171 10.78 3.29 23.92
C GLY A 171 11.16 2.76 22.53
N GLY A 172 10.63 3.33 21.45
CA GLY A 172 10.95 2.96 20.06
C GLY A 172 9.88 2.12 19.34
N ALA A 173 8.64 2.09 19.82
CA ALA A 173 7.54 1.51 19.05
C ALA A 173 7.38 2.23 17.69
N SER A 174 7.32 1.46 16.60
CA SER A 174 7.15 2.00 15.24
C SER A 174 5.70 2.04 14.79
N VAL A 175 4.83 1.26 15.45
CA VAL A 175 3.39 1.20 15.19
C VAL A 175 2.64 1.14 16.51
N ILE A 176 1.57 1.92 16.60
CA ILE A 176 0.59 1.91 17.68
C ILE A 176 -0.76 1.51 17.10
N GLN A 177 -1.42 0.53 17.71
CA GLN A 177 -2.82 0.20 17.40
C GLN A 177 -3.70 0.44 18.61
N LEU A 178 -4.79 1.17 18.42
CA LEU A 178 -5.81 1.32 19.45
C LEU A 178 -6.84 0.20 19.34
N ARG A 179 -6.96 -0.61 20.40
CA ARG A 179 -7.98 -1.66 20.53
C ARG A 179 -8.90 -1.34 21.70
N ASP A 180 -10.16 -1.05 21.37
CA ASP A 180 -11.22 -0.82 22.36
C ASP A 180 -12.55 -1.39 21.85
N LYS A 181 -13.11 -2.35 22.59
CA LYS A 181 -14.36 -3.03 22.22
C LYS A 181 -15.58 -2.56 23.01
N LYS A 182 -15.42 -1.71 24.03
CA LYS A 182 -16.53 -1.39 24.97
C LYS A 182 -16.91 0.08 25.02
N ARG A 183 -15.99 1.01 24.76
CA ARG A 183 -16.34 2.44 24.77
C ARG A 183 -17.41 2.77 23.74
N THR A 184 -18.15 3.84 24.01
CA THR A 184 -19.06 4.39 23.00
C THR A 184 -18.25 4.93 21.82
N LYS A 185 -18.85 4.96 20.63
CA LYS A 185 -18.20 5.50 19.42
C LYS A 185 -17.71 6.94 19.58
N ARG A 186 -18.41 7.76 20.38
CA ARG A 186 -18.03 9.14 20.66
C ARG A 186 -16.73 9.22 21.45
N GLU A 187 -16.62 8.43 22.53
CA GLU A 187 -15.42 8.40 23.37
C GLU A 187 -14.24 7.79 22.61
N LEU A 188 -14.49 6.70 21.88
CA LEU A 188 -13.47 6.06 21.06
C LEU A 188 -12.92 7.00 19.97
N LEU A 189 -13.80 7.75 19.30
CA LEU A 189 -13.38 8.73 18.29
C LEU A 189 -12.52 9.85 18.90
N HIS A 190 -12.87 10.34 20.09
CA HIS A 190 -12.06 11.34 20.79
C HIS A 190 -10.65 10.81 21.08
N LEU A 191 -10.56 9.64 21.71
CA LEU A 191 -9.28 9.01 22.03
C LEU A 191 -8.46 8.70 20.77
N ALA A 192 -9.11 8.22 19.70
CA ALA A 192 -8.44 7.92 18.44
C ALA A 192 -7.83 9.17 17.78
N ARG A 193 -8.46 10.35 17.93
CA ARG A 193 -7.90 11.62 17.42
C ARG A 193 -6.66 12.04 18.21
N GLU A 194 -6.72 11.97 19.53
CA GLU A 194 -5.56 12.29 20.39
C GLU A 194 -4.39 11.32 20.14
N MET A 195 -4.69 10.03 19.97
CA MET A 195 -3.69 9.02 19.60
C MET A 195 -3.06 9.29 18.24
N ASN A 196 -3.87 9.69 17.26
CA ASN A 196 -3.40 10.03 15.92
C ASN A 196 -2.43 11.22 15.96
N GLU A 197 -2.78 12.30 16.66
CA GLU A 197 -1.91 13.47 16.82
C GLU A 197 -0.57 13.11 17.48
N LEU A 198 -0.62 12.33 18.55
CA LEU A 198 0.57 11.83 19.25
C LEU A 198 1.48 11.00 18.34
N CYS A 199 0.91 10.04 17.61
CA CYS A 199 1.68 9.16 16.72
C CYS A 199 2.25 9.94 15.53
N HIS A 200 1.45 10.83 14.92
CA HIS A 200 1.87 11.65 13.80
C HIS A 200 3.06 12.55 14.17
N GLY A 201 3.00 13.23 15.32
CA GLY A 201 4.08 14.07 15.82
C GLY A 201 5.40 13.32 16.08
N ALA A 202 5.32 12.00 16.31
CA ALA A 202 6.48 11.14 16.53
C ALA A 202 6.91 10.34 15.28
N GLY A 203 6.22 10.47 14.15
CA GLY A 203 6.50 9.66 12.95
C GLY A 203 6.21 8.16 13.15
N VAL A 204 5.26 7.82 14.02
CA VAL A 204 4.82 6.45 14.32
C VAL A 204 3.50 6.17 13.61
N LEU A 205 3.30 4.94 13.10
CA LEU A 205 2.05 4.60 12.43
C LEU A 205 0.93 4.39 13.44
N PHE A 206 -0.25 4.95 13.17
CA PHE A 206 -1.44 4.77 14.01
C PHE A 206 -2.52 3.94 13.30
N ILE A 207 -2.92 2.83 13.94
CA ILE A 207 -3.91 1.89 13.40
C ILE A 207 -5.12 1.80 14.31
N VAL A 208 -6.32 1.89 13.74
CA VAL A 208 -7.58 1.66 14.47
C VAL A 208 -7.99 0.20 14.29
N ASN A 209 -8.37 -0.48 15.37
CA ASN A 209 -8.83 -1.87 15.32
C ASN A 209 -10.36 -1.96 15.18
N ASP A 210 -10.85 -2.87 14.31
CA ASP A 210 -12.24 -3.28 14.03
C ASP A 210 -13.19 -2.17 13.48
N HIS A 211 -13.04 -0.93 13.95
CA HIS A 211 -14.01 0.14 13.78
C HIS A 211 -13.75 0.99 12.52
N LEU A 212 -14.27 0.53 11.37
CA LEU A 212 -14.17 1.25 10.08
C LEU A 212 -14.69 2.69 10.15
N ASP A 213 -15.79 2.93 10.84
CA ASP A 213 -16.38 4.27 11.04
C ASP A 213 -15.44 5.23 11.77
N VAL A 214 -14.74 4.75 12.80
CA VAL A 214 -13.72 5.54 13.52
C VAL A 214 -12.50 5.77 12.63
N ALA A 215 -12.06 4.74 11.89
CA ALA A 215 -10.96 4.89 10.94
C ALA A 215 -11.30 5.91 9.85
N LEU A 216 -12.55 5.97 9.36
CA LEU A 216 -13.00 6.96 8.38
C LEU A 216 -13.05 8.38 8.96
N ALA A 217 -13.44 8.52 10.23
CA ALA A 217 -13.62 9.80 10.92
C ALA A 217 -12.32 10.36 11.56
N THR A 218 -11.21 9.66 11.36
CA THR A 218 -9.86 10.04 11.83
C THR A 218 -8.86 10.04 10.67
N GLU A 219 -7.75 10.73 10.85
CA GLU A 219 -6.62 10.73 9.90
C GLU A 219 -5.62 9.60 10.19
N CYS A 220 -6.10 8.48 10.77
CA CYS A 220 -5.25 7.34 11.09
C CYS A 220 -4.60 6.75 9.84
N ASP A 221 -3.45 6.08 10.01
CA ASP A 221 -2.71 5.48 8.91
C ASP A 221 -3.39 4.23 8.35
N GLY A 222 -4.21 3.54 9.16
CA GLY A 222 -4.86 2.32 8.73
C GLY A 222 -5.90 1.74 9.68
N LEU A 223 -6.51 0.65 9.21
CA LEU A 223 -7.50 -0.17 9.89
C LEU A 223 -6.95 -1.58 10.08
N HIS A 224 -7.19 -2.20 11.24
CA HIS A 224 -6.96 -3.62 11.47
C HIS A 224 -8.29 -4.35 11.58
N ILE A 225 -8.42 -5.49 10.91
CA ILE A 225 -9.66 -6.28 10.79
C ILE A 225 -9.38 -7.72 11.25
N GLY A 226 -10.22 -8.23 12.15
CA GLY A 226 -10.28 -9.63 12.54
C GLY A 226 -11.18 -10.48 11.63
N GLN A 227 -11.16 -11.79 11.85
CA GLN A 227 -11.91 -12.76 11.02
C GLN A 227 -13.44 -12.64 11.13
N GLU A 228 -13.95 -12.08 12.23
CA GLU A 228 -15.39 -11.93 12.49
C GLU A 228 -15.88 -10.48 12.25
N ASP A 229 -15.01 -9.62 11.73
CA ASP A 229 -15.33 -8.22 11.46
C ASP A 229 -15.85 -8.03 10.01
N LEU A 230 -15.93 -6.78 9.54
CA LEU A 230 -16.35 -6.50 8.17
C LEU A 230 -15.42 -7.17 7.13
N PRO A 231 -15.95 -7.71 6.03
CA PRO A 231 -15.11 -8.24 4.95
C PRO A 231 -14.13 -7.20 4.42
N VAL A 232 -12.90 -7.62 4.10
CA VAL A 232 -11.81 -6.73 3.65
C VAL A 232 -12.21 -5.99 2.37
N SER A 233 -12.90 -6.68 1.48
CA SER A 233 -13.43 -6.12 0.23
C SER A 233 -14.39 -4.94 0.45
N ILE A 234 -15.19 -4.98 1.53
CA ILE A 234 -16.07 -3.88 1.91
C ILE A 234 -15.26 -2.73 2.51
N ALA A 235 -14.38 -3.02 3.47
CA ALA A 235 -13.54 -2.00 4.08
C ALA A 235 -12.67 -1.26 3.06
N ARG A 236 -12.06 -1.98 2.10
CA ARG A 236 -11.24 -1.41 1.03
C ARG A 236 -12.02 -0.48 0.11
N ARG A 237 -13.32 -0.73 -0.10
CA ARG A 237 -14.17 0.10 -0.97
C ARG A 237 -14.47 1.46 -0.33
N GLU A 238 -14.72 1.47 0.98
CA GLU A 238 -15.14 2.68 1.70
C GLU A 238 -13.94 3.47 2.26
N LEU A 239 -12.88 2.78 2.70
CA LEU A 239 -11.72 3.42 3.32
C LEU A 239 -10.93 4.25 2.30
N GLN A 240 -10.37 5.38 2.76
CA GLN A 240 -9.53 6.22 1.92
C GLN A 240 -8.34 5.43 1.33
N VAL A 241 -7.99 5.74 0.09
CA VAL A 241 -7.10 4.93 -0.75
C VAL A 241 -5.67 4.83 -0.18
N GLU A 242 -5.24 5.84 0.55
CA GLU A 242 -3.94 5.97 1.19
C GLU A 242 -3.82 5.24 2.54
N LYS A 243 -4.92 4.70 3.08
CA LYS A 243 -4.92 3.99 4.36
C LYS A 243 -4.66 2.51 4.19
N ILE A 244 -3.84 1.95 5.08
CA ILE A 244 -3.50 0.54 5.05
C ILE A 244 -4.54 -0.32 5.76
N ILE A 245 -4.76 -1.55 5.29
CA ILE A 245 -5.62 -2.54 5.94
C ILE A 245 -4.78 -3.73 6.38
N GLY A 246 -4.81 -4.02 7.67
CA GLY A 246 -4.26 -5.24 8.25
C GLY A 246 -5.32 -6.27 8.52
N VAL A 247 -5.00 -7.55 8.31
CA VAL A 247 -5.94 -8.64 8.55
C VAL A 247 -5.31 -9.70 9.45
N SER A 248 -6.02 -10.11 10.49
CA SER A 248 -5.60 -11.24 11.32
C SER A 248 -5.74 -12.56 10.55
N ALA A 249 -4.73 -13.43 10.57
CA ALA A 249 -4.80 -14.77 9.96
C ALA A 249 -4.17 -15.85 10.84
N ARG A 250 -4.70 -17.07 10.78
CA ARG A 250 -4.20 -18.26 11.48
C ARG A 250 -3.71 -19.36 10.55
N THR A 251 -4.25 -19.39 9.33
CA THR A 251 -3.93 -20.42 8.34
C THR A 251 -3.36 -19.79 7.06
N VAL A 252 -2.76 -20.63 6.21
CA VAL A 252 -2.24 -20.21 4.91
C VAL A 252 -3.39 -19.73 4.02
N GLU A 253 -4.53 -20.40 4.09
CA GLU A 253 -5.72 -20.11 3.31
C GLU A 253 -6.27 -18.72 3.66
N GLN A 254 -6.43 -18.42 4.96
CA GLN A 254 -6.88 -17.10 5.43
C GLN A 254 -5.94 -15.97 5.00
N ALA A 255 -4.62 -16.21 5.03
CA ALA A 255 -3.64 -15.22 4.62
C ALA A 255 -3.67 -14.96 3.10
N LEU A 256 -3.83 -16.01 2.30
CA LEU A 256 -3.97 -15.91 0.84
C LEU A 256 -5.28 -15.23 0.44
N GLU A 257 -6.39 -15.56 1.13
CA GLU A 257 -7.68 -14.93 0.93
C GLU A 257 -7.61 -13.43 1.24
N ALA A 258 -7.11 -13.05 2.42
CA ALA A 258 -6.94 -11.65 2.78
C ALA A 258 -6.07 -10.88 1.78
N GLN A 259 -5.00 -11.49 1.26
CA GLN A 259 -4.18 -10.90 0.19
C GLN A 259 -4.99 -10.68 -1.10
N ALA A 260 -5.79 -11.66 -1.50
CA ALA A 260 -6.64 -11.57 -2.68
C ALA A 260 -7.75 -10.51 -2.53
N GLU A 261 -8.26 -10.31 -1.31
CA GLU A 261 -9.27 -9.31 -1.01
C GLU A 261 -8.72 -7.87 -0.88
N GLY A 262 -7.40 -7.69 -0.92
CA GLY A 262 -6.75 -6.38 -0.90
C GLY A 262 -6.32 -5.89 0.48
N ALA A 263 -5.98 -6.81 1.38
CA ALA A 263 -5.18 -6.50 2.57
C ALA A 263 -3.80 -5.94 2.15
N ASP A 264 -3.25 -5.04 2.96
CA ASP A 264 -1.89 -4.54 2.77
C ASP A 264 -0.87 -5.24 3.66
N TYR A 265 -1.30 -5.83 4.77
CA TYR A 265 -0.45 -6.68 5.62
C TYR A 265 -1.26 -7.75 6.36
N ILE A 266 -0.57 -8.81 6.77
CA ILE A 266 -1.17 -9.91 7.54
C ILE A 266 -0.63 -9.90 8.97
N ALA A 267 -1.50 -9.96 9.96
CA ALA A 267 -1.13 -10.25 11.34
C ALA A 267 -1.33 -11.74 11.64
N ALA A 268 -0.27 -12.52 11.64
CA ALA A 268 -0.31 -13.96 11.83
C ALA A 268 -0.15 -14.34 13.31
N GLY A 269 -1.12 -15.06 13.86
CA GLY A 269 -1.10 -15.48 15.27
C GLY A 269 -2.37 -16.16 15.76
N SER A 270 -2.40 -16.74 16.96
CA SER A 270 -1.44 -16.52 18.04
C SER A 270 -0.21 -17.44 17.93
N VAL A 271 1.00 -16.88 17.93
CA VAL A 271 2.23 -17.69 17.81
C VAL A 271 2.48 -18.53 19.07
N TYR A 272 2.24 -17.95 20.24
CA TYR A 272 2.30 -18.60 21.54
C TYR A 272 1.03 -18.33 22.35
N ALA A 273 0.82 -19.10 23.43
CA ALA A 273 -0.26 -18.84 24.37
C ALA A 273 -0.11 -17.46 25.02
N SER A 274 -1.22 -16.77 25.28
CA SER A 274 -1.21 -15.42 25.85
C SER A 274 -2.28 -15.23 26.92
N PRO A 275 -1.96 -14.54 28.03
CA PRO A 275 -2.97 -14.15 29.02
C PRO A 275 -4.07 -13.23 28.46
N SER A 276 -3.77 -12.42 27.43
CA SER A 276 -4.74 -11.49 26.84
C SER A 276 -5.83 -12.19 26.00
N LYS A 277 -5.57 -13.42 25.55
CA LYS A 277 -6.55 -14.28 24.84
C LYS A 277 -6.31 -15.76 25.18
N PRO A 278 -6.72 -16.25 26.37
CA PRO A 278 -6.38 -17.59 26.84
C PRO A 278 -6.97 -18.73 25.99
N SER A 279 -8.08 -18.47 25.31
CA SER A 279 -8.78 -19.43 24.44
C SER A 279 -8.31 -19.41 22.98
N ALA A 280 -7.31 -18.58 22.64
CA ALA A 280 -6.83 -18.50 21.27
C ALA A 280 -6.06 -19.76 20.89
N GLU A 281 -6.41 -20.33 19.74
CA GLU A 281 -5.63 -21.40 19.12
C GLU A 281 -4.21 -20.91 18.78
N VAL A 282 -3.22 -21.69 19.21
CA VAL A 282 -1.80 -21.39 19.04
C VAL A 282 -1.31 -22.07 17.78
N ILE A 283 -0.77 -21.29 16.84
CA ILE A 283 -0.31 -21.79 15.54
C ILE A 283 1.17 -22.23 15.57
N GLY A 284 1.96 -21.69 16.51
CA GLY A 284 3.40 -21.96 16.60
C GLY A 284 4.22 -21.40 15.43
N LEU A 285 5.54 -21.59 15.52
CA LEU A 285 6.49 -21.03 14.54
C LEU A 285 6.50 -21.76 13.20
N GLU A 286 6.16 -23.05 13.17
CA GLU A 286 6.10 -23.79 11.92
C GLU A 286 5.00 -23.23 11.02
N GLN A 287 3.79 -23.04 11.56
CA GLN A 287 2.68 -22.45 10.82
C GLN A 287 2.98 -20.99 10.45
N LEU A 288 3.61 -20.22 11.34
CA LEU A 288 4.05 -18.86 11.02
C LEU A 288 4.97 -18.83 9.80
N ARG A 289 5.94 -19.76 9.69
CA ARG A 289 6.82 -19.88 8.51
C ARG A 289 6.05 -20.27 7.25
N LYS A 290 5.09 -21.20 7.35
CA LYS A 290 4.23 -21.59 6.21
C LYS A 290 3.44 -20.40 5.67
N ILE A 291 2.83 -19.61 6.54
CA ILE A 291 2.13 -18.37 6.15
C ILE A 291 3.10 -17.37 5.54
N ARG A 292 4.28 -17.17 6.14
CA ARG A 292 5.26 -16.22 5.60
C ARG A 292 5.63 -16.58 4.16
N GLN A 293 5.83 -17.86 3.87
CA GLN A 293 6.25 -18.34 2.56
C GLN A 293 5.14 -18.29 1.50
N SER A 294 3.86 -18.29 1.90
CA SER A 294 2.74 -18.28 0.95
C SER A 294 2.33 -16.88 0.49
N ILE A 295 2.67 -15.83 1.23
CA ILE A 295 2.26 -14.45 0.93
C ILE A 295 3.41 -13.54 0.48
N THR A 296 3.05 -12.55 -0.34
CA THR A 296 3.96 -11.47 -0.76
C THR A 296 3.87 -10.24 0.13
N LEU A 297 2.78 -10.09 0.88
CA LEU A 297 2.54 -8.96 1.77
C LEU A 297 3.49 -8.97 2.98
N PRO A 298 3.75 -7.78 3.57
CA PRO A 298 4.30 -7.68 4.91
C PRO A 298 3.50 -8.50 5.92
N MET A 299 4.23 -9.14 6.83
CA MET A 299 3.68 -9.97 7.89
C MET A 299 4.11 -9.45 9.25
N VAL A 300 3.14 -9.36 10.15
CA VAL A 300 3.31 -9.03 11.56
C VAL A 300 3.00 -10.31 12.35
N ALA A 301 3.91 -10.76 13.21
CA ALA A 301 3.60 -11.87 14.12
C ALA A 301 2.92 -11.35 15.39
N ILE A 302 1.93 -12.09 15.92
CA ILE A 302 1.22 -11.69 17.14
C ILE A 302 0.91 -12.90 18.04
N GLY A 303 0.80 -12.66 19.34
CA GLY A 303 0.23 -13.60 20.32
C GLY A 303 1.30 -14.29 21.16
N GLY A 304 1.32 -13.95 22.45
CA GLY A 304 2.22 -14.55 23.44
C GLY A 304 3.70 -14.22 23.26
N ILE A 305 4.02 -13.22 22.43
CA ILE A 305 5.40 -12.82 22.13
C ILE A 305 5.90 -11.88 23.23
N ASN A 306 7.12 -12.13 23.71
CA ASN A 306 7.80 -11.41 24.78
C ASN A 306 9.32 -11.40 24.53
N ARG A 307 10.10 -10.86 25.47
CA ARG A 307 11.56 -10.72 25.32
C ARG A 307 12.29 -12.05 25.10
N GLU A 308 11.80 -13.14 25.67
CA GLU A 308 12.47 -14.45 25.64
C GLU A 308 12.32 -15.16 24.29
N ASN A 309 11.24 -14.89 23.55
CA ASN A 309 10.91 -15.59 22.31
C ASN A 309 10.88 -14.69 21.06
N ILE A 310 10.95 -13.36 21.21
CA ILE A 310 10.85 -12.42 20.08
C ILE A 310 11.94 -12.62 19.02
N ALA A 311 13.17 -12.97 19.42
CA ALA A 311 14.26 -13.24 18.49
C ALA A 311 13.94 -14.45 17.57
N GLU A 312 13.36 -15.51 18.13
CA GLU A 312 12.96 -16.69 17.38
C GLU A 312 11.85 -16.36 16.36
N VAL A 313 10.88 -15.53 16.76
CA VAL A 313 9.82 -15.05 15.88
C VAL A 313 10.40 -14.20 14.74
N MET A 314 11.28 -13.24 15.04
CA MET A 314 11.91 -12.39 14.02
C MET A 314 12.70 -13.20 12.99
N SER A 315 13.32 -14.32 13.41
CA SER A 315 14.05 -15.23 12.51
C SER A 315 13.18 -15.89 11.43
N THR A 316 11.85 -15.85 11.58
CA THR A 316 10.92 -16.37 10.55
C THR A 316 10.77 -15.46 9.34
N GLY A 317 11.37 -14.25 9.35
CA GLY A 317 11.30 -13.30 8.25
C GLY A 317 10.08 -12.39 8.26
N VAL A 318 9.44 -12.24 9.43
CA VAL A 318 8.40 -11.22 9.68
C VAL A 318 9.00 -9.82 9.69
N GLN A 319 8.23 -8.84 9.24
CA GLN A 319 8.65 -7.44 9.21
C GLN A 319 8.51 -6.80 10.59
N ALA A 320 7.47 -7.17 11.34
CA ALA A 320 7.19 -6.64 12.67
C ALA A 320 6.64 -7.71 13.63
N VAL A 321 6.68 -7.39 14.92
CA VAL A 321 6.11 -8.19 16.00
C VAL A 321 5.14 -7.32 16.79
N ALA A 322 3.90 -7.80 16.94
CA ALA A 322 2.86 -7.16 17.72
C ALA A 322 2.75 -7.72 19.13
N VAL A 323 2.73 -6.82 20.11
CA VAL A 323 2.63 -7.13 21.54
C VAL A 323 1.55 -6.30 22.24
N ILE A 324 0.98 -6.88 23.30
CA ILE A 324 0.06 -6.19 24.23
C ILE A 324 0.72 -6.19 25.61
N SER A 325 0.56 -7.27 26.38
CA SER A 325 0.94 -7.35 27.80
C SER A 325 2.46 -7.31 28.05
N ALA A 326 3.28 -7.70 27.08
CA ALA A 326 4.74 -7.58 27.19
C ALA A 326 5.22 -6.13 27.34
N VAL A 327 4.36 -5.15 26.98
CA VAL A 327 4.64 -3.72 27.10
C VAL A 327 3.65 -3.06 28.05
N ILE A 328 2.35 -3.08 27.73
CA ILE A 328 1.37 -2.20 28.41
C ILE A 328 1.01 -2.66 29.83
N ALA A 329 1.30 -3.92 30.17
CA ALA A 329 1.10 -4.45 31.53
C ALA A 329 2.35 -4.33 32.41
N GLN A 330 3.44 -3.73 31.90
CA GLN A 330 4.67 -3.51 32.65
C GLN A 330 4.61 -2.21 33.44
N LYS A 331 5.33 -2.17 34.57
CA LYS A 331 5.44 -0.95 35.40
C LYS A 331 6.13 0.18 34.66
N ASP A 332 7.17 -0.15 33.89
CA ASP A 332 7.90 0.78 33.04
C ASP A 332 7.71 0.39 31.57
N VAL A 333 6.70 1.01 30.96
CA VAL A 333 6.33 0.80 29.56
C VAL A 333 7.47 1.18 28.62
N GLU A 334 8.14 2.31 28.86
CA GLU A 334 9.22 2.80 27.99
C GLU A 334 10.40 1.83 27.99
N GLN A 335 10.85 1.41 29.18
CA GLN A 335 11.94 0.46 29.31
C GLN A 335 11.58 -0.90 28.70
N ALA A 336 10.36 -1.39 28.93
CA ALA A 336 9.89 -2.66 28.37
C ALA A 336 9.88 -2.63 26.83
N THR A 337 9.38 -1.54 26.23
CA THR A 337 9.43 -1.33 24.78
C THR A 337 10.88 -1.29 24.29
N ARG A 338 11.76 -0.50 24.91
CA ARG A 338 13.15 -0.36 24.48
C ARG A 338 13.92 -1.68 24.51
N LEU A 339 13.68 -2.52 25.52
CA LEU A 339 14.28 -3.85 25.60
C LEU A 339 13.85 -4.75 24.44
N LEU A 340 12.58 -4.72 24.05
CA LEU A 340 12.08 -5.50 22.91
C LEU A 340 12.62 -4.98 21.58
N VAL A 341 12.69 -3.65 21.40
CA VAL A 341 13.27 -3.03 20.20
C VAL A 341 14.73 -3.46 20.03
N ASN A 342 15.53 -3.40 21.09
CA ASN A 342 16.93 -3.81 21.05
C ASN A 342 17.10 -5.29 20.65
N GLU A 343 16.22 -6.17 21.13
CA GLU A 343 16.26 -7.60 20.78
C GLU A 343 15.95 -7.83 19.29
N ILE A 344 14.97 -7.09 18.75
CA ILE A 344 14.64 -7.12 17.32
C ILE A 344 15.82 -6.64 16.47
N GLU A 345 16.46 -5.54 16.85
CA GLU A 345 17.60 -4.95 16.11
C GLU A 345 18.84 -5.85 16.14
N THR A 346 19.12 -6.47 17.29
CA THR A 346 20.23 -7.42 17.44
C THR A 346 20.03 -8.64 16.53
N THR A 347 18.81 -9.16 16.45
CA THR A 347 18.46 -10.30 15.59
C THR A 347 18.62 -9.97 14.11
N LYS A 348 18.24 -8.75 13.68
CA LYS A 348 18.42 -8.32 12.29
C LYS A 348 19.89 -8.19 11.87
N SER A 349 20.75 -7.82 12.82
CA SER A 349 22.18 -7.63 12.57
C SER A 349 22.95 -8.96 12.48
N HIS A 350 22.40 -10.04 13.05
CA HIS A 350 22.99 -11.38 13.05
C HIS A 350 21.94 -12.43 12.63
N PRO A 351 21.57 -12.53 11.34
CA PRO A 351 20.70 -13.60 10.90
C PRO A 351 21.40 -14.93 11.19
N LYS A 352 20.84 -15.74 12.10
CA LYS A 352 21.35 -17.10 12.32
C LYS A 352 21.26 -17.85 10.99
N SER A 353 22.43 -18.20 10.47
CA SER A 353 22.70 -18.87 9.20
C SER A 353 21.97 -20.19 9.04
#